data_AF-A0A238VYC1-F1
#
_entry.id   AF-A0A238VYC1-F1
#
_cell.length_a   1.000
_cell.length_b   1.000
_cell.length_c   1.000
_cell.angle_alpha   90.00
_cell.angle_beta   90.00
_cell.angle_gamma   90.00
#
_symmetry.space_group_name_H-M   'P 1'
#
loop_
_entity.id
_entity.type
_entity.pdbx_description
1 polymer ?
#
loop_
_entity_poly.entity_id
_entity_poly.type
_entity_poly.pdbx_seq_one_letter_code
_entity_poly.pdbx_strand_id
1 'polypeptide(L)' 'MIRTIAVGSHILIQGLFECLAPNGNMVVRIGTRTFEGRPVTR' A
#
# COMPACT_ATOMS: atom_id res chain seq x y z
N MET A 1 -0.75 -11.46 0.94
CA MET A 1 -0.95 -11.27 -0.53
C MET A 1 -0.15 -10.07 -0.98
N ILE A 2 0.54 -10.12 -2.11
CA ILE A 2 1.26 -8.95 -2.63
C ILE A 2 0.26 -7.96 -3.23
N ARG A 3 0.40 -6.69 -2.88
CA ARG A 3 -0.43 -5.58 -3.36
C ARG A 3 0.46 -4.37 -3.69
N THR A 4 -0.06 -3.50 -4.55
CA THR A 4 0.59 -2.25 -4.93
C THR A 4 -0.26 -1.08 -4.46
N ILE A 5 0.39 -0.12 -3.82
CA ILE A 5 -0.20 1.15 -3.41
C ILE A 5 0.46 2.30 -4.16
N ALA A 6 -0.28 3.38 -4.38
CA ALA A 6 0.24 4.66 -4.84
C ALA A 6 0.47 5.59 -3.65
N VAL A 7 1.67 6.16 -3.56
CA VAL A 7 2.05 7.18 -2.57
C VAL A 7 2.27 8.50 -3.30
N GLY A 8 1.47 9.50 -2.99
CA GLY A 8 1.43 10.74 -3.77
C GLY A 8 0.98 10.50 -5.21
N SER A 9 1.56 11.26 -6.15
CA SER A 9 1.18 11.24 -7.57
C SER A 9 2.10 10.43 -8.48
N HIS A 10 3.29 10.02 -8.01
CA HIS A 10 4.33 9.44 -8.87
C HIS A 10 5.05 8.21 -8.29
N ILE A 11 4.74 7.80 -7.05
CA ILE A 11 5.43 6.68 -6.41
C ILE A 11 4.46 5.51 -6.30
N LEU A 12 4.88 4.34 -6.77
CA LEU A 12 4.21 3.07 -6.57
C LEU A 12 5.05 2.19 -5.65
N ILE A 13 4.41 1.59 -4.64
CA ILE A 13 5.07 0.71 -3.68
C ILE A 13 4.38 -0.64 -3.71
N GLN A 14 5.14 -1.70 -3.97
CA GLN A 14 4.65 -3.08 -3.96
C GLN A 14 5.12 -3.80 -2.69
N GLY A 15 4.20 -4.39 -1.94
CA GLY A 15 4.50 -5.05 -0.66
C GLY A 15 3.43 -6.04 -0.24
N LEU A 16 3.63 -6.65 0.93
CA LEU A 16 2.67 -7.58 1.52
C LEU A 16 1.51 -6.80 2.14
N PHE A 17 0.28 -7.10 1.74
CA PHE A 17 -0.92 -6.54 2.35
C PHE A 17 -0.99 -6.86 3.84
N GLU A 18 -1.16 -5.83 4.66
CA GLU A 18 -1.39 -5.95 6.10
C GLU A 18 -2.86 -5.69 6.44
N CYS A 19 -3.39 -4.52 6.06
CA CYS A 19 -4.77 -4.14 6.33
C CYS A 19 -5.27 -3.00 5.43
N LEU A 20 -6.57 -2.72 5.53
CA LEU A 20 -7.19 -1.49 5.04
C LEU A 20 -7.23 -0.47 6.18
N ALA A 21 -6.83 0.76 5.89
CA ALA A 21 -6.92 1.88 6.82
C ALA A 21 -8.37 2.45 6.83
N PRO A 22 -8.80 3.11 7.92
CA PRO A 22 -10.15 3.66 8.03
C PRO A 22 -10.51 4.70 6.97
N ASN A 23 -9.50 5.31 6.34
CA ASN A 23 -9.65 6.31 5.28
C ASN A 23 -9.77 5.71 3.87
N GLY A 24 -9.79 4.37 3.74
CA GLY A 24 -9.84 3.68 2.46
C GLY A 24 -8.49 3.47 1.78
N ASN A 25 -7.39 3.91 2.40
CA ASN A 25 -6.05 3.52 1.97
C ASN A 25 -5.74 2.07 2.33
N MET A 26 -4.69 1.54 1.72
CA MET A 26 -4.15 0.23 2.00
C MET A 26 -2.77 0.34 2.62
N VAL A 27 -2.51 -0.51 3.61
CA VAL A 27 -1.20 -0.65 4.23
C VAL A 27 -0.49 -1.87 3.67
N VAL A 28 0.73 -1.68 3.18
CA VAL A 28 1.62 -2.76 2.74
C VAL A 28 2.91 -2.76 3.52
N ARG A 29 3.49 -3.94 3.76
CA ARG A 29 4.78 -4.11 4.44
C ARG A 29 5.88 -4.50 3.45
N ILE A 30 7.05 -3.88 3.61
CA ILE A 30 8.31 -4.20 2.96
C ILE A 30 9.36 -4.44 4.04
N GLY A 31 9.83 -5.69 4.16
CA GLY A 31 10.71 -6.09 5.24
C GLY A 31 10.05 -5.84 6.60
N THR A 32 10.61 -4.88 7.35
CA THR A 32 10.15 -4.46 8.69
C THR A 32 9.38 -3.14 8.69
N ARG A 33 9.19 -2.49 7.53
CA ARG A 33 8.52 -1.19 7.43
C ARG A 33 7.16 -1.30 6.75
N THR A 34 6.18 -0.57 7.26
CA THR A 34 4.86 -0.44 6.65
C THR A 34 4.72 0.89 5.92
N PHE A 35 3.98 0.87 4.81
CA PHE A 35 3.69 2.02 3.98
C PHE A 35 2.18 2.06 3.72
N GLU A 36 1.59 3.25 3.83
CA GLU A 36 0.18 3.49 3.53
C GLU A 36 0.05 4.26 2.22
N GLY A 37 -0.90 3.88 1.39
CA GLY A 37 -1.20 4.60 0.16
C GLY A 37 -2.50 4.14 -0.49
N ARG A 38 -2.84 4.78 -1.61
CA ARG A 38 -4.08 4.46 -2.33
C ARG A 38 -3.95 3.08 -2.98
N PRO A 39 -4.93 2.18 -2.84
CA PRO A 39 -4.90 0.91 -3.55
C PRO A 39 -4.84 1.15 -5.06
N VAL A 40 -3.93 0.46 -5.75
CA VAL A 40 -3.92 0.45 -7.22
C VAL A 40 -4.77 -0.72 -7.67
N THR A 41 -5.97 -0.43 -8.17
CA THR A 41 -6.80 -1.38 -8.91
C THR A 41 -6.29 -1.43 -10.34
N ARG A 42 -5.86 -2.62 -10.78
CA ARG A 42 -5.72 -2.93 -12.21
C ARG A 42 -6.98 -3.64 -12.68
#